data_AF-A0A967S9E6-F1
#
_entry.id   AF-A0A967S9E6-F1
#
_cell.length_a   1.000
_cell.length_b   1.000
_cell.length_c   1.000
_cell.angle_alpha   90.00
_cell.angle_beta   90.00
_cell.angle_gamma   90.00
#
_symmetry.space_group_name_H-M   'P 1'
#
loop_
_entity.id
_entity.type
_entity.pdbx_description
1 polymer ?
#
loop_
_entity_poly.entity_id
_entity_poly.type
_entity_poly.pdbx_seq_one_letter_code
_entity_poly.pdbx_strand_id
1 'polypeptide(L)'
;YVTLELGQPLHAFDQDRVPEETLVIRRADPGEHLVTLDSVDRELSDEDLLVAGPAEGLALAGIMGGEDSEVADDTTRVLLEVAHFSAPHILLSGWRQRLRSEASARFERGV
;
A
#
# COMPACT_ATOMS: atom_id res chain seq x y z
N TYR A 1 0.77 -15.34 5.96
CA TYR A 1 1.64 -16.47 6.36
C TYR A 1 3.11 -16.16 6.08
N VAL A 2 3.52 -15.96 4.83
CA VAL A 2 4.93 -15.73 4.45
C VAL A 2 5.61 -14.59 5.22
N THR A 3 4.92 -13.49 5.50
CA THR A 3 5.44 -12.40 6.34
C THR A 3 5.83 -12.81 7.76
N LEU A 4 5.18 -13.82 8.33
CA LEU A 4 5.56 -14.38 9.63
C LEU A 4 6.75 -15.34 9.51
N GLU A 5 6.79 -16.11 8.42
CA GLU A 5 7.82 -17.11 8.17
C GLU A 5 9.17 -16.49 7.77
N LEU A 6 9.15 -15.49 6.89
CA LEU A 6 10.35 -14.87 6.31
C LEU A 6 10.59 -13.42 6.77
N GLY A 7 9.66 -12.83 7.52
CA GLY A 7 9.73 -11.43 7.91
C GLY A 7 9.38 -10.43 6.80
N GLN A 8 9.37 -10.83 5.53
CA GLN A 8 9.08 -9.96 4.39
C GLN A 8 7.57 -9.62 4.30
N PRO A 9 7.16 -8.35 4.43
CA PRO A 9 5.80 -7.96 4.12
C PRO A 9 5.50 -8.13 2.64
N LEU A 10 4.31 -8.63 2.34
CA LEU A 10 3.80 -8.84 0.98
C LEU A 10 2.42 -8.21 0.88
N HIS A 11 2.10 -7.69 -0.30
CA HIS A 11 0.75 -7.24 -0.62
C HIS A 11 0.24 -7.99 -1.84
N ALA A 12 -1.05 -8.32 -1.85
CA ALA A 12 -1.70 -8.98 -2.97
C ALA A 12 -2.79 -8.05 -3.49
N PHE A 13 -2.70 -7.69 -4.76
CA PHE A 13 -3.75 -6.96 -5.46
C PHE A 13 -4.56 -7.93 -6.31
N ASP A 14 -5.85 -7.64 -6.48
CA ASP A 14 -6.61 -8.21 -7.58
C ASP A 14 -6.08 -7.63 -8.89
N GLN A 15 -5.45 -8.47 -9.72
CA GLN A 15 -4.85 -8.04 -10.98
C GLN A 15 -5.88 -7.41 -11.92
N ASP A 16 -7.12 -7.88 -11.89
CA ASP A 16 -8.18 -7.37 -12.77
C ASP A 16 -8.70 -5.99 -12.31
N ARG A 17 -8.30 -5.55 -11.10
CA ARG A 17 -8.57 -4.21 -10.55
C ARG A 17 -7.36 -3.28 -10.63
N VAL A 18 -6.22 -3.74 -11.17
CA VAL A 18 -5.04 -2.89 -11.41
C VAL A 18 -5.18 -2.23 -12.78
N PRO A 19 -5.30 -0.89 -12.85
CA PRO A 19 -5.49 -0.17 -14.11
C PRO A 19 -4.31 -0.37 -15.05
N GLU A 20 -4.62 -0.62 -16.32
CA GLU A 20 -3.61 -0.83 -17.38
C GLU A 20 -2.56 -1.91 -17.05
N GLU A 21 -2.88 -2.81 -16.11
CA GLU A 21 -1.95 -3.83 -15.58
C GLU A 21 -0.59 -3.24 -15.15
N THR A 22 -0.57 -1.98 -14.71
CA THR A 22 0.64 -1.22 -14.45
C THR A 22 0.63 -0.65 -13.04
N LEU A 23 1.69 -0.96 -12.28
CA LEU A 23 1.96 -0.29 -11.00
C LEU A 23 3.04 0.77 -11.17
N VAL A 24 2.79 1.93 -10.57
CA VAL A 24 3.69 3.08 -10.48
C VAL A 24 3.94 3.36 -9.01
N ILE A 25 5.21 3.47 -8.63
CA ILE A 25 5.59 3.93 -7.29
C ILE A 25 5.85 5.43 -7.38
N ARG A 26 4.98 6.21 -6.74
CA ARG A 26 5.07 7.67 -6.75
C ARG A 26 4.65 8.24 -5.40
N ARG A 27 4.91 9.53 -5.20
CA ARG A 27 4.33 10.28 -4.09
C ARG A 27 2.90 10.67 -4.43
N ALA A 28 2.10 10.89 -3.40
CA ALA A 28 0.76 11.43 -3.55
C ALA A 28 0.81 12.85 -4.15
N ASP A 29 -0.18 13.17 -4.96
CA ASP A 29 -0.39 14.52 -5.44
C ASP A 29 -1.00 15.40 -4.33
N PRO A 30 -0.81 16.73 -4.36
CA PRO A 30 -1.40 17.61 -3.36
C PRO A 30 -2.93 17.50 -3.31
N GLY A 31 -3.47 17.14 -2.14
CA GLY A 31 -4.91 16.93 -1.96
C GLY A 31 -5.43 15.64 -2.56
N GLU A 32 -4.57 14.67 -2.88
CA GLU A 32 -4.98 13.33 -3.26
C GLU A 32 -5.60 12.59 -2.06
N HIS A 33 -6.62 11.78 -2.36
CA HIS A 33 -7.34 10.98 -1.39
C HIS A 33 -7.20 9.50 -1.70
N LEU A 34 -7.17 8.66 -0.66
CA LEU A 34 -7.18 7.21 -0.78
C LEU A 34 -8.12 6.60 0.26
N VAL A 35 -9.06 5.78 -0.21
CA VAL A 35 -9.86 4.92 0.67
C VAL A 35 -9.09 3.64 0.94
N THR A 36 -8.75 3.40 2.20
CA THR A 36 -8.02 2.20 2.61
C THR A 36 -8.95 1.06 3.00
N LEU A 37 -8.40 -0.15 3.15
CA LEU A 37 -9.14 -1.39 3.50
C LEU A 37 -9.98 -1.32 4.79
N ASP A 38 -9.78 -0.31 5.63
CA ASP A 38 -10.63 -0.04 6.80
C ASP A 38 -11.80 0.92 6.48
N SER A 39 -12.09 1.13 5.19
CA SER A 39 -13.11 2.01 4.63
C SER A 39 -12.99 3.47 5.09
N VAL A 40 -11.78 3.91 5.44
CA VAL A 40 -11.48 5.29 5.81
C VAL A 40 -10.92 6.04 4.60
N ASP A 41 -11.56 7.15 4.24
CA ASP A 41 -11.04 8.13 3.28
C ASP A 41 -9.94 8.97 3.94
N ARG A 42 -8.75 8.95 3.34
CA ARG A 42 -7.55 9.61 3.86
C ARG A 42 -7.07 10.67 2.90
N GLU A 43 -6.98 11.90 3.41
CA GLU A 43 -6.23 12.96 2.75
C GLU A 43 -4.72 12.67 2.88
N LEU A 44 -4.03 12.69 1.75
CA LEU A 44 -2.62 12.34 1.65
C LEU A 44 -1.73 13.60 1.60
N SER A 45 -0.53 13.47 2.15
CA SER A 45 0.55 14.46 1.97
C SER A 45 1.37 14.11 0.74
N ASP A 46 1.98 15.10 0.11
CA ASP A 46 3.02 14.94 -0.93
C ASP A 46 4.29 14.19 -0.48
N GLU A 47 4.38 13.88 0.82
CA GLU A 47 5.40 13.02 1.40
C GLU A 47 5.01 11.54 1.45
N ASP A 48 3.72 11.22 1.32
CA ASP A 48 3.20 9.86 1.38
C ASP A 48 3.46 9.14 0.05
N LEU A 49 4.19 8.03 0.11
CA LEU A 49 4.45 7.16 -1.04
C LEU A 49 3.26 6.22 -1.25
N LEU A 50 2.87 6.09 -2.52
CA LEU A 50 1.80 5.25 -2.98
C LEU A 50 2.33 4.16 -3.89
N VAL A 51 1.67 3.01 -3.81
CA VAL A 51 1.59 2.09 -4.93
C VAL A 51 0.34 2.52 -5.69
N ALA A 52 0.51 2.93 -6.94
CA ALA A 52 -0.53 3.59 -7.73
C ALA A 52 -0.68 2.91 -9.10
N GLY A 53 -1.82 3.10 -9.73
CA GLY A 53 -1.97 2.96 -11.18
C GLY A 53 -1.40 4.20 -11.89
N PRO A 54 -1.57 4.29 -13.22
CA PRO A 54 -1.18 5.46 -13.99
C PRO A 54 -1.86 6.76 -13.56
N ALA A 55 -3.10 6.70 -13.03
CA ALA A 55 -3.88 7.89 -12.66
C ALA A 55 -4.26 7.96 -11.17
N GLU A 56 -4.39 6.84 -10.48
CA GLU A 56 -4.98 6.75 -9.15
C GLU A 56 -4.09 5.99 -8.14
N GLY A 57 -4.14 6.38 -6.87
CA GLY A 57 -3.53 5.61 -5.78
C GLY A 57 -4.26 4.30 -5.52
N LEU A 58 -3.52 3.21 -5.34
CA LEU A 58 -4.06 1.87 -5.05
C LEU A 58 -3.76 1.40 -3.64
N ALA A 59 -2.66 1.86 -3.04
CA ALA A 59 -2.29 1.54 -1.66
C ALA A 59 -1.32 2.59 -1.08
N LEU A 60 -1.36 2.76 0.25
CA LEU A 60 -0.34 3.49 0.99
C LEU A 60 0.87 2.57 1.18
N ALA A 61 1.96 2.88 0.47
CA ALA A 61 3.08 1.98 0.27
C ALA A 61 3.68 1.49 1.59
N GLY A 62 3.69 0.17 1.78
CA GLY A 62 4.23 -0.50 2.97
C GLY A 62 3.43 -0.31 4.26
N ILE A 63 2.26 0.33 4.20
CA ILE A 63 1.43 0.61 5.39
C ILE A 63 0.08 -0.10 5.28
N MET A 64 -0.72 0.19 4.25
CA MET A 64 -2.08 -0.34 4.10
C MET A 64 -2.52 -0.32 2.63
N GLY A 65 -3.23 -1.38 2.21
CA GLY A 65 -3.87 -1.44 0.90
C GLY A 65 -5.01 -0.44 0.75
N GLY A 66 -5.33 -0.08 -0.49
CA GLY A 66 -6.58 0.58 -0.85
C GLY A 66 -7.73 -0.42 -0.97
N GLU A 67 -8.95 0.06 -0.75
CA GLU A 67 -10.17 -0.76 -0.84
C GLU A 67 -10.43 -1.23 -2.29
N ASP A 68 -10.19 -0.36 -3.27
CA ASP A 68 -10.56 -0.62 -4.68
C ASP A 68 -9.74 -1.73 -5.36
N SER A 69 -8.54 -2.03 -4.85
CA SER A 69 -7.61 -3.01 -5.44
C SER A 69 -7.45 -4.29 -4.61
N GLU A 70 -8.27 -4.44 -3.57
CA GLU A 70 -8.20 -5.58 -2.66
C GLU A 70 -8.58 -6.90 -3.34
N VAL A 71 -7.97 -7.99 -2.86
CA VAL A 71 -8.39 -9.35 -3.22
C VAL A 71 -9.73 -9.66 -2.56
N ALA A 72 -10.69 -10.10 -3.35
CA ALA A 72 -12.03 -10.48 -2.93
C ALA A 72 -12.33 -11.96 -3.24
N ASP A 73 -13.49 -12.44 -2.82
CA ASP A 73 -13.92 -13.84 -3.01
C ASP A 73 -14.00 -14.27 -4.49
N ASP A 74 -14.18 -13.32 -5.40
CA ASP A 74 -14.27 -13.53 -6.85
C ASP A 74 -12.94 -13.30 -7.59
N THR A 75 -11.88 -12.88 -6.91
CA THR A 75 -10.56 -12.65 -7.52
C THR A 75 -10.00 -13.97 -8.08
N THR A 76 -9.68 -13.97 -9.38
CA THR A 76 -9.10 -15.14 -10.06
C THR A 76 -7.64 -14.96 -10.47
N ARG A 77 -7.16 -13.71 -10.51
CA ARG A 77 -5.79 -13.33 -10.88
C ARG A 77 -5.22 -12.42 -9.80
N VAL A 78 -4.04 -12.77 -9.30
CA VAL A 78 -3.39 -12.02 -8.22
C VAL A 78 -2.06 -11.46 -8.70
N LEU A 79 -1.85 -10.17 -8.44
CA LEU A 79 -0.55 -9.53 -8.52
C LEU A 79 0.07 -9.50 -7.12
N LEU A 80 1.24 -10.11 -6.98
CA LEU A 80 1.94 -10.15 -5.69
C LEU A 80 3.06 -9.10 -5.66
N GLU A 81 2.93 -8.13 -4.77
CA GLU A 81 3.95 -7.14 -4.49
C GLU A 81 4.95 -7.65 -3.45
N VAL A 82 6.24 -7.59 -3.82
CA VAL A 82 7.38 -7.81 -2.94
C VAL A 82 8.27 -6.57 -3.02
N ALA A 83 8.19 -5.69 -2.03
CA ALA A 83 8.88 -4.41 -2.04
C ALA A 83 9.71 -4.19 -0.77
N HIS A 84 10.66 -3.26 -0.86
CA HIS A 84 11.42 -2.74 0.28
C HIS A 84 11.27 -1.23 0.30
N PHE A 85 10.68 -0.71 1.38
CA PHE A 85 10.45 0.72 1.55
C PHE A 85 11.36 1.30 2.61
N SER A 86 11.73 2.58 2.42
CA SER A 86 12.58 3.31 3.36
C SER A 86 11.92 3.39 4.75
N ALA A 87 12.60 2.90 5.79
CA ALA A 87 12.07 2.88 7.15
C ALA A 87 11.63 4.27 7.69
N PRO A 88 12.40 5.37 7.51
CA PRO A 88 11.94 6.70 7.88
C PRO A 88 10.65 7.13 7.20
N HIS A 89 10.47 6.76 5.93
CA HIS A 89 9.26 7.08 5.18
C HIS A 89 8.04 6.36 5.77
N ILE A 90 8.16 5.04 5.98
CA ILE A 90 7.08 4.23 6.57
C ILE A 90 6.68 4.76 7.96
N LEU A 91 7.68 5.11 8.77
CA LEU A 91 7.43 5.70 10.08
C LEU A 91 6.61 6.99 9.95
N LEU A 92 7.11 7.98 9.20
CA LEU A 92 6.49 9.29 9.12
C LEU A 92 5.07 9.24 8.53
N SER A 93 4.86 8.50 7.44
CA SER A 93 3.53 8.32 6.85
C SER A 93 2.59 7.56 7.77
N GLY A 94 3.05 6.51 8.45
CA GLY A 94 2.25 5.77 9.42
C GLY A 94 1.79 6.65 10.59
N TRP A 95 2.67 7.52 11.11
CA TRP A 95 2.30 8.50 12.13
C TRP A 95 1.29 9.53 11.62
N ARG A 96 1.49 10.09 10.42
CA ARG A 96 0.59 11.09 9.83
C ARG A 96 -0.81 10.53 9.61
N GLN A 97 -0.88 9.34 9.03
CA GLN A 97 -2.13 8.63 8.73
C GLN A 97 -2.71 7.89 9.94
N ARG A 98 -2.03 7.94 11.10
CA ARG A 98 -2.41 7.24 12.34
C ARG A 98 -2.62 5.74 12.13
N LEU A 99 -1.83 5.16 11.24
CA LEU A 99 -1.86 3.76 10.87
C LEU A 99 -0.59 3.05 11.32
N ARG A 100 -0.78 1.94 12.01
CA ARG A 100 0.31 1.02 12.32
C ARG A 100 -0.13 -0.41 12.06
N SER A 101 0.45 -1.01 11.04
CA SER A 101 0.18 -2.40 10.65
C SER A 101 1.36 -3.29 11.01
N GLU A 102 1.13 -4.60 10.99
CA GLU A 102 2.19 -5.60 11.11
C GLU A 102 3.26 -5.42 10.00
N ALA A 103 2.84 -5.01 8.80
CA ALA A 103 3.75 -4.70 7.70
C ALA A 103 4.61 -3.47 8.01
N SER A 104 3.97 -2.35 8.40
CA SER A 104 4.69 -1.10 8.68
C SER A 104 5.70 -1.27 9.81
N ALA A 105 5.33 -2.00 10.87
CA ALA A 105 6.22 -2.27 12.01
C ALA A 105 7.47 -3.09 11.63
N ARG A 106 7.42 -3.88 10.55
CA ARG A 106 8.57 -4.65 10.03
C ARG A 106 9.44 -3.77 9.14
N PHE A 107 8.84 -3.01 8.22
CA PHE A 107 9.58 -2.06 7.38
C PHE A 107 10.30 -0.99 8.22
N GLU A 108 9.67 -0.49 9.31
CA GLU A 108 10.31 0.42 10.28
C GLU A 108 11.61 -0.14 10.88
N ARG A 109 11.80 -1.47 10.89
CA ARG A 109 12.96 -2.16 11.45
C ARG A 109 13.96 -2.64 10.38
N GLY A 110 13.77 -2.25 9.13
CA GLY A 110 14.72 -2.49 8.04
C GLY A 110 14.61 -3.85 7.37
N VAL A 111 13.46 -4.51 7.47
CA VAL A 111 13.11 -5.59 6.53
C VAL A 111 12.68 -4.99 5.22
#